data_AF-A0A813T5X4-F1
#
_entry.id   AF-A0A813T5X4-F1
#
_cell.length_a   1.000
_cell.length_b   1.000
_cell.length_c   1.000
_cell.angle_alpha   90.00
_cell.angle_beta   90.00
_cell.angle_gamma   90.00
#
_symmetry.space_group_name_H-M   'P 1'
#
loop_
_entity.id
_entity.type
_entity.pdbx_description
1 polymer ?
#
loop_
_entity_poly.entity_id
_entity_poly.type
_entity_poly.pdbx_seq_one_letter_code
_entity_poly.pdbx_strand_id
1 'polypeptide(L)'
;MMSRRQSAAHPIIMREEHDHRSSLCINAQHRLSSVSQIYLPYGTEYHPQSLVPPHGLDVPQQLFLTEATEQDNTTMRRRQISMISQRHPLLEETINEEDITESDQESITQRRCTFLFFIQPIVSGLLVLPILVLFWQCGWNLTLILLNHLNGFPLTLYLKEFNLEEHANYSARSLSIAYAVAQIYLLICYRVQDFLFNFLKERHWFLQNVLLKLHILGLASIYIVQWVMLWTFWDQYTPHEWYFELTLSFSAIFALIVFTGHLSDLICAPFLMSYDSIDYCLQFGCPLLTRQMKQWKINLLNYILYEIIISNIALIAWRGFYHFLDKHLYPDNFAMSVGLCLLIGYILYFPLMYFQTYFEELNLKYEFWTFFSINFPQFYRNIRHLLAFTSCLFLWRGFWLLYDTYIYIFEEYYQTYFILFLISFLLLAFLQTSSSTNGPLSNITDEYNIFPLYPNCYLSIVFERYPQLDWFRSPITDRNRQL
;
A
#
# COMPACT_ATOMS: atom_id res chain seq x y z
N MET A 1 -55.44 28.63 -10.23
CA MET A 1 -56.55 29.20 -11.06
C MET A 1 -55.90 29.88 -12.27
N MET A 2 -56.44 29.67 -13.49
CA MET A 2 -55.87 29.99 -14.84
C MET A 2 -54.75 29.02 -15.27
N SER A 3 -54.85 28.08 -16.24
CA SER A 3 -55.69 27.78 -17.43
C SER A 3 -55.39 28.55 -18.73
N ARG A 4 -54.68 27.83 -19.63
CA ARG A 4 -54.79 27.70 -21.12
C ARG A 4 -54.41 28.87 -22.07
N ARG A 5 -53.52 28.53 -23.03
CA ARG A 5 -53.69 28.45 -24.52
C ARG A 5 -52.38 27.86 -25.11
N GLN A 6 -52.36 26.71 -25.83
CA GLN A 6 -52.62 26.48 -27.28
C GLN A 6 -51.81 27.45 -28.19
N SER A 7 -51.16 27.10 -29.31
CA SER A 7 -51.18 25.96 -30.25
C SER A 7 -50.12 26.24 -31.36
N ALA A 8 -49.51 25.24 -32.00
CA ALA A 8 -49.48 25.08 -33.48
C ALA A 8 -48.47 24.02 -33.96
N ALA A 9 -48.94 23.22 -34.91
CA ALA A 9 -48.27 22.10 -35.57
C ALA A 9 -47.78 22.49 -36.98
N HIS A 10 -46.82 21.73 -37.54
CA HIS A 10 -46.95 21.19 -38.91
C HIS A 10 -46.00 20.00 -39.17
N PRO A 11 -46.45 18.95 -39.88
CA PRO A 11 -45.66 17.79 -40.31
C PRO A 11 -45.27 17.87 -41.80
N ILE A 12 -44.22 17.16 -42.21
CA ILE A 12 -43.91 16.88 -43.62
C ILE A 12 -43.81 15.37 -43.84
N ILE A 13 -44.48 14.93 -44.90
CA ILE A 13 -44.82 13.56 -45.30
C ILE A 13 -44.01 13.20 -46.56
N MET A 14 -43.52 11.95 -46.55
CA MET A 14 -43.27 10.98 -47.63
C MET A 14 -42.37 11.29 -48.84
N ARG A 15 -41.50 10.31 -49.15
CA ARG A 15 -41.68 9.43 -50.33
C ARG A 15 -40.79 8.18 -50.27
N GLU A 16 -41.41 7.01 -50.31
CA GLU A 16 -40.82 5.75 -50.78
C GLU A 16 -41.06 5.63 -52.29
N GLU A 17 -40.07 5.16 -53.04
CA GLU A 17 -40.31 4.41 -54.26
C GLU A 17 -39.13 3.48 -54.59
N HIS A 18 -39.48 2.38 -55.24
CA HIS A 18 -38.79 1.09 -55.29
C HIS A 18 -37.74 0.97 -56.42
N ASP A 19 -36.82 0.04 -56.16
CA ASP A 19 -36.32 -1.03 -57.06
C ASP A 19 -35.01 -0.94 -57.89
N HIS A 20 -34.33 -2.08 -57.76
CA HIS A 20 -33.47 -2.83 -58.69
C HIS A 20 -31.93 -2.74 -58.63
N ARG A 21 -31.38 -3.83 -58.05
CA ARG A 21 -30.28 -4.70 -58.53
C ARG A 21 -28.98 -4.03 -59.00
N SER A 22 -27.91 -4.26 -58.26
CA SER A 22 -26.73 -4.95 -58.81
C SER A 22 -25.79 -5.46 -57.72
N SER A 23 -25.32 -6.66 -57.95
CA SER A 23 -24.31 -7.43 -57.22
C SER A 23 -22.92 -6.77 -57.23
N LEU A 24 -22.21 -6.78 -56.11
CA LEU A 24 -20.74 -6.81 -56.07
C LEU A 24 -20.24 -7.29 -54.70
N CYS A 25 -19.65 -8.49 -54.70
CA CYS A 25 -18.79 -9.00 -53.64
C CYS A 25 -17.57 -8.10 -53.48
N ILE A 26 -17.30 -7.61 -52.26
CA ILE A 26 -15.96 -7.13 -51.89
C ILE A 26 -15.62 -7.64 -50.49
N ASN A 27 -14.60 -8.49 -50.45
CA ASN A 27 -13.90 -8.96 -49.26
C ASN A 27 -13.26 -7.78 -48.53
N ALA A 28 -13.58 -7.59 -47.25
CA ALA A 28 -12.87 -6.68 -46.36
C ALA A 28 -11.87 -7.46 -45.51
N GLN A 29 -10.63 -7.52 -45.98
CA GLN A 29 -9.46 -7.90 -45.18
C GLN A 29 -9.15 -6.79 -44.16
N HIS A 30 -9.21 -7.13 -42.87
CA HIS A 30 -8.67 -6.29 -41.80
C HIS A 30 -7.14 -6.26 -41.88
N ARG A 31 -6.57 -5.09 -42.22
CA ARG A 31 -5.14 -4.79 -42.08
C ARG A 31 -4.84 -4.43 -40.63
N LEU A 32 -4.16 -5.33 -39.93
CA LEU A 32 -3.39 -5.04 -38.72
C LEU A 32 -2.16 -4.22 -39.10
N SER A 33 -2.00 -3.05 -38.48
CA SER A 33 -0.76 -2.26 -38.57
C SER A 33 0.24 -2.81 -37.56
N SER A 34 1.26 -3.51 -38.05
CA SER A 34 2.43 -3.89 -37.28
C SER A 34 3.38 -2.70 -37.18
N VAL A 35 3.58 -2.17 -35.97
CA VAL A 35 4.70 -1.28 -35.69
C VAL A 35 5.90 -2.15 -35.38
N SER A 36 6.81 -2.26 -36.36
CA SER A 36 8.08 -2.96 -36.26
C SER A 36 9.02 -2.26 -35.28
N GLN A 37 9.44 -2.96 -34.23
CA GLN A 37 10.52 -2.53 -33.35
C GLN A 37 11.86 -2.55 -34.11
N ILE A 38 12.50 -1.38 -34.18
CA ILE A 38 13.85 -1.20 -34.72
C ILE A 38 14.83 -1.45 -33.57
N TYR A 39 15.65 -2.50 -33.71
CA TYR A 39 16.80 -2.76 -32.85
C TYR A 39 17.96 -1.83 -33.24
N LEU A 40 18.58 -1.18 -32.27
CA LEU A 40 19.91 -0.56 -32.42
C LEU A 40 20.85 -1.06 -31.31
N PRO A 41 22.15 -1.32 -31.61
CA PRO A 41 23.07 -1.95 -30.68
C PRO A 41 23.95 -0.96 -29.89
N TYR A 42 24.26 -1.37 -28.66
CA TYR A 42 25.42 -1.06 -27.77
C TYR A 42 25.86 0.39 -27.48
N GLY A 43 25.96 0.67 -26.16
CA GLY A 43 27.12 1.35 -25.56
C GLY A 43 26.87 2.67 -24.83
N THR A 44 26.57 2.61 -23.53
CA THR A 44 27.27 3.28 -22.40
C THR A 44 26.46 3.09 -21.12
N GLU A 45 27.13 2.59 -20.09
CA GLU A 45 26.58 2.14 -18.81
C GLU A 45 25.97 3.29 -17.99
N TYR A 46 24.65 3.21 -17.82
CA TYR A 46 23.90 3.72 -16.69
C TYR A 46 22.96 2.59 -16.31
N HIS A 47 23.00 2.12 -15.06
CA HIS A 47 22.03 1.16 -14.54
C HIS A 47 20.80 1.93 -14.05
N PRO A 48 19.74 2.14 -14.86
CA PRO A 48 18.45 2.47 -14.27
C PRO A 48 18.05 1.33 -13.34
N GLN A 49 17.41 1.66 -12.23
CA GLN A 49 16.86 0.71 -11.25
C GLN A 49 16.33 -0.54 -11.97
N SER A 50 17.02 -1.69 -11.81
CA SER A 50 16.57 -2.99 -12.32
C SER A 50 15.33 -3.50 -11.59
N LEU A 51 14.86 -2.73 -10.60
CA LEU A 51 13.68 -2.98 -9.81
C LEU A 51 12.64 -1.95 -10.20
N VAL A 52 12.00 -2.21 -11.35
CA VAL A 52 10.59 -1.85 -11.49
C VAL A 52 9.91 -2.54 -10.29
N PRO A 53 9.29 -1.83 -9.33
CA PRO A 53 8.43 -2.49 -8.35
C PRO A 53 7.46 -3.38 -9.15
N PRO A 54 7.17 -4.62 -8.75
CA PRO A 54 6.38 -5.56 -9.55
C PRO A 54 4.93 -5.07 -9.68
N HIS A 55 4.73 -4.06 -10.51
CA HIS A 55 3.45 -3.60 -11.00
C HIS A 55 3.30 -4.21 -12.38
N GLY A 56 2.53 -5.30 -12.34
CA GLY A 56 1.99 -6.10 -13.45
C GLY A 56 2.18 -5.52 -14.84
N LEU A 57 3.04 -6.19 -15.60
CA LEU A 57 2.69 -6.73 -16.91
C LEU A 57 3.55 -7.95 -17.26
N ASP A 58 4.77 -8.09 -16.71
CA ASP A 58 5.73 -9.04 -17.33
C ASP A 58 6.28 -10.20 -16.48
N VAL A 59 6.16 -10.22 -15.13
CA VAL A 59 7.03 -11.12 -14.34
C VAL A 59 6.38 -12.44 -13.84
N PRO A 60 5.14 -12.51 -13.33
CA PRO A 60 4.66 -13.78 -12.78
C PRO A 60 4.35 -14.82 -13.87
N GLN A 61 3.70 -14.42 -14.96
CA GLN A 61 3.26 -15.37 -16.00
C GLN A 61 4.41 -15.98 -16.80
N GLN A 62 5.50 -15.23 -17.03
CA GLN A 62 6.67 -15.78 -17.72
C GLN A 62 7.39 -16.81 -16.85
N LEU A 63 7.50 -16.60 -15.53
CA LEU A 63 8.15 -17.56 -14.63
C LEU A 63 7.38 -18.90 -14.59
N PHE A 64 6.04 -18.85 -14.47
CA PHE A 64 5.21 -20.06 -14.41
C PHE A 64 5.09 -20.80 -15.77
N LEU A 65 5.16 -20.09 -16.90
CA LEU A 65 5.28 -20.73 -18.21
C LEU A 65 6.65 -21.38 -18.41
N THR A 66 7.70 -20.83 -17.79
CA THR A 66 9.07 -21.37 -17.82
C THR A 66 9.18 -22.62 -16.93
N GLU A 67 8.58 -22.64 -15.74
CA GLU A 67 8.49 -23.83 -14.89
C GLU A 67 7.66 -24.95 -15.53
N ALA A 68 6.56 -24.61 -16.22
CA ALA A 68 5.78 -25.59 -16.98
C ALA A 68 6.55 -26.18 -18.19
N THR A 69 7.53 -25.45 -18.74
CA THR A 69 8.44 -25.98 -19.77
C THR A 69 9.66 -26.70 -19.18
N GLU A 70 10.09 -26.38 -17.96
CA GLU A 70 11.17 -27.10 -17.27
C GLU A 70 10.75 -28.47 -16.73
N GLN A 71 9.46 -28.70 -16.46
CA GLN A 71 8.96 -30.04 -16.11
C GLN A 71 9.17 -31.08 -17.22
N ASP A 72 9.26 -30.68 -18.49
CA ASP A 72 9.58 -31.57 -19.62
C ASP A 72 11.10 -31.85 -19.78
N ASN A 73 11.97 -31.07 -19.14
CA ASN A 73 13.44 -31.22 -19.20
C ASN A 73 14.02 -32.19 -18.16
N THR A 74 13.19 -32.72 -17.25
CA THR A 74 13.59 -33.77 -16.29
C THR A 74 14.06 -35.06 -16.97
N THR A 75 13.73 -35.25 -18.25
CA THR A 75 14.19 -36.38 -19.08
C THR A 75 15.59 -36.20 -19.68
N MET A 76 16.11 -34.97 -19.80
CA MET A 76 17.48 -34.71 -20.31
C MET A 76 18.53 -34.72 -19.20
N ARG A 77 18.21 -34.27 -17.98
CA ARG A 77 19.15 -34.27 -16.84
C ARG A 77 19.55 -35.69 -16.40
N ARG A 78 18.65 -36.68 -16.54
CA ARG A 78 18.96 -38.10 -16.32
C ARG A 78 19.90 -38.73 -17.36
N ARG A 79 20.05 -38.15 -18.56
CA ARG A 79 21.00 -38.64 -19.59
C ARG A 79 22.39 -38.03 -19.47
N GLN A 80 22.54 -36.87 -18.83
CA GLN A 80 23.86 -36.29 -18.55
C GLN A 80 24.53 -36.88 -17.30
N ILE A 81 23.74 -37.25 -16.27
CA ILE A 81 24.27 -37.91 -15.07
C ILE A 81 24.72 -39.35 -15.37
N SER A 82 24.14 -40.02 -16.38
CA SER A 82 24.57 -41.37 -16.78
C SER A 82 25.84 -41.42 -17.66
N MET A 83 26.39 -40.27 -18.08
CA MET A 83 27.64 -40.22 -18.88
C MET A 83 28.86 -39.70 -18.10
N ILE A 84 28.72 -39.33 -16.82
CA ILE A 84 29.81 -38.87 -15.96
C ILE A 84 30.20 -39.95 -14.91
N SER A 85 29.62 -41.14 -14.97
CA SER A 85 29.90 -42.26 -14.03
C SER A 85 31.08 -43.17 -14.49
N GLN A 86 32.11 -42.62 -15.13
CA GLN A 86 33.34 -43.35 -15.49
C GLN A 86 34.64 -42.57 -15.26
N ARG A 87 34.74 -41.83 -14.15
CA ARG A 87 36.03 -41.26 -13.70
C ARG A 87 36.33 -41.59 -12.24
N HIS A 88 37.37 -42.41 -12.08
CA HIS A 88 38.37 -42.44 -11.01
C HIS A 88 37.91 -42.45 -9.52
N PRO A 89 38.16 -43.54 -8.76
CA PRO A 89 37.72 -43.72 -7.37
C PRO A 89 38.64 -43.04 -6.33
N LEU A 90 39.10 -41.81 -6.56
CA LEU A 90 39.97 -41.07 -5.62
C LEU A 90 39.49 -39.65 -5.30
N LEU A 91 38.24 -39.32 -5.62
CA LEU A 91 37.63 -38.01 -5.34
C LEU A 91 36.26 -38.15 -4.64
N GLU A 92 36.00 -39.26 -3.95
CA GLU A 92 34.72 -39.57 -3.31
C GLU A 92 34.63 -39.12 -1.83
N GLU A 93 35.73 -38.66 -1.22
CA GLU A 93 35.72 -38.23 0.20
C GLU A 93 35.44 -36.73 0.40
N THR A 94 35.59 -35.87 -0.62
CA THR A 94 35.28 -34.43 -0.51
C THR A 94 33.87 -34.04 -0.96
N ILE A 95 33.16 -34.91 -1.67
CA ILE A 95 31.80 -34.61 -2.17
C ILE A 95 30.74 -34.79 -1.06
N ASN A 96 31.01 -35.60 -0.04
CA ASN A 96 30.05 -35.83 1.04
C ASN A 96 29.94 -34.68 2.04
N GLU A 97 30.93 -33.79 2.18
CA GLU A 97 30.82 -32.67 3.13
C GLU A 97 30.02 -31.49 2.55
N GLU A 98 30.17 -31.17 1.26
CA GLU A 98 29.44 -30.07 0.62
C GLU A 98 27.93 -30.39 0.47
N ASP A 99 27.57 -31.60 0.05
CA ASP A 99 26.17 -32.02 -0.10
C ASP A 99 25.40 -32.06 1.24
N ILE A 100 26.09 -32.42 2.35
CA ILE A 100 25.48 -32.38 3.68
C ILE A 100 25.21 -30.93 4.11
N THR A 101 26.12 -30.00 3.80
CA THR A 101 25.93 -28.59 4.17
C THR A 101 24.81 -27.88 3.39
N GLU A 102 24.62 -28.20 2.10
CA GLU A 102 23.52 -27.61 1.31
C GLU A 102 22.15 -28.09 1.80
N SER A 103 21.99 -29.40 2.04
CA SER A 103 20.72 -29.97 2.52
C SER A 103 20.32 -29.44 3.90
N ASP A 104 21.28 -29.28 4.81
CA ASP A 104 21.04 -28.67 6.12
C ASP A 104 20.64 -27.19 5.99
N GLN A 105 21.27 -26.44 5.09
CA GLN A 105 20.99 -25.02 4.86
C GLN A 105 19.60 -24.79 4.23
N GLU A 106 19.18 -25.64 3.29
CA GLU A 106 17.81 -25.62 2.74
C GLU A 106 16.77 -25.90 3.83
N SER A 107 17.03 -26.91 4.68
CA SER A 107 16.11 -27.27 5.77
C SER A 107 15.94 -26.14 6.80
N ILE A 108 17.02 -25.42 7.13
CA ILE A 108 17.00 -24.27 8.03
C ILE A 108 16.23 -23.11 7.39
N THR A 109 16.48 -22.84 6.11
CA THR A 109 15.79 -21.79 5.36
C THR A 109 14.28 -22.06 5.28
N GLN A 110 13.87 -23.30 5.01
CA GLN A 110 12.46 -23.69 4.97
C GLN A 110 11.78 -23.53 6.34
N ARG A 111 12.44 -23.96 7.42
CA ARG A 111 11.92 -23.78 8.80
C ARG A 111 11.76 -22.30 9.15
N ARG A 112 12.73 -21.47 8.77
CA ARG A 112 12.68 -20.01 8.95
C ARG A 112 11.54 -19.38 8.17
N CYS A 113 11.37 -19.70 6.88
CA CYS A 113 10.26 -19.18 6.07
C CYS A 113 8.91 -19.60 6.63
N THR A 114 8.77 -20.85 7.06
CA THR A 114 7.54 -21.36 7.68
C THR A 114 7.22 -20.60 8.98
N PHE A 115 8.23 -20.40 9.84
CA PHE A 115 8.06 -19.63 11.07
C PHE A 115 7.64 -18.18 10.80
N LEU A 116 8.34 -17.51 9.87
CA LEU A 116 8.03 -16.14 9.46
C LEU A 116 6.62 -16.02 8.89
N PHE A 117 6.20 -16.94 8.03
CA PHE A 117 4.85 -16.98 7.47
C PHE A 117 3.76 -16.96 8.55
N PHE A 118 3.95 -17.70 9.66
CA PHE A 118 2.99 -17.71 10.77
C PHE A 118 3.07 -16.49 11.68
N ILE A 119 4.29 -16.07 12.04
CA ILE A 119 4.48 -15.01 13.05
C ILE A 119 4.22 -13.63 12.48
N GLN A 120 4.56 -13.40 11.21
CA GLN A 120 4.51 -12.08 10.59
C GLN A 120 3.12 -11.45 10.58
N PRO A 121 2.03 -12.13 10.18
CA PRO A 121 0.68 -11.55 10.25
C PRO A 121 0.25 -11.26 11.69
N ILE A 122 0.67 -12.10 12.65
CA ILE A 122 0.36 -11.93 14.08
C ILE A 122 1.03 -10.67 14.61
N VAL A 123 2.34 -10.50 14.38
CA VAL A 123 3.07 -9.34 14.89
C VAL A 123 2.58 -8.06 14.22
N SER A 124 2.43 -8.04 12.90
CA SER A 124 1.95 -6.85 12.19
C SER A 124 0.51 -6.48 12.56
N GLY A 125 -0.38 -7.46 12.70
CA GLY A 125 -1.80 -7.25 13.03
C GLY A 125 -2.07 -6.95 14.49
N LEU A 126 -1.45 -7.69 15.42
CA LEU A 126 -1.77 -7.60 16.86
C LEU A 126 -0.81 -6.72 17.66
N LEU A 127 0.40 -6.45 17.18
CA LEU A 127 1.41 -5.65 17.89
C LEU A 127 1.64 -4.30 17.19
N VAL A 128 2.01 -4.31 15.91
CA VAL A 128 2.43 -3.10 15.20
C VAL A 128 1.23 -2.20 14.88
N LEU A 129 0.14 -2.77 14.34
CA LEU A 129 -1.04 -2.00 13.96
C LEU A 129 -1.64 -1.19 15.13
N PRO A 130 -1.88 -1.74 16.34
CA PRO A 130 -2.38 -0.94 17.45
C PRO A 130 -1.48 0.27 17.77
N ILE A 131 -0.16 0.07 17.83
CA ILE A 131 0.80 1.15 18.10
C ILE A 131 0.75 2.21 16.99
N LEU A 132 0.60 1.78 15.74
CA LEU A 132 0.49 2.66 14.58
C LEU A 132 -0.82 3.48 14.59
N VAL A 133 -1.95 2.85 14.91
CA VAL A 133 -3.24 3.56 15.05
C VAL A 133 -3.15 4.56 16.20
N LEU A 134 -2.52 4.18 17.32
CA LEU A 134 -2.30 5.07 18.45
C LEU A 134 -1.47 6.31 18.07
N PHE A 135 -0.39 6.12 17.31
CA PHE A 135 0.42 7.22 16.77
C PHE A 135 -0.43 8.18 15.93
N TRP A 136 -1.21 7.64 14.98
CA TRP A 136 -2.04 8.44 14.08
C TRP A 136 -3.12 9.22 14.81
N GLN A 137 -3.83 8.58 15.74
CA GLN A 137 -4.88 9.23 16.51
C GLN A 137 -4.35 10.31 17.44
N CYS A 138 -3.23 10.06 18.13
CA CYS A 138 -2.61 11.08 18.96
C CYS A 138 -2.17 12.29 18.10
N GLY A 139 -1.56 12.02 16.93
CA GLY A 139 -1.22 13.08 15.98
C GLY A 139 -2.42 13.85 15.45
N TRP A 140 -3.53 13.15 15.18
CA TRP A 140 -4.78 13.73 14.71
C TRP A 140 -5.35 14.71 15.75
N ASN A 141 -5.48 14.25 17.00
CA ASN A 141 -5.99 15.06 18.09
C ASN A 141 -5.07 16.23 18.44
N LEU A 142 -3.74 16.05 18.38
CA LEU A 142 -2.79 17.16 18.52
C LEU A 142 -2.96 18.21 17.44
N THR A 143 -3.20 17.79 16.19
CA THR A 143 -3.42 18.70 15.07
C THR A 143 -4.71 19.50 15.26
N LEU A 144 -5.79 18.87 15.73
CA LEU A 144 -7.04 19.56 16.05
C LEU A 144 -6.86 20.55 17.21
N ILE A 145 -6.15 20.17 18.28
CA ILE A 145 -5.82 21.08 19.40
C ILE A 145 -5.01 22.29 18.90
N LEU A 146 -4.00 22.06 18.06
CA LEU A 146 -3.20 23.14 17.46
C LEU A 146 -4.06 24.04 16.57
N LEU A 147 -4.94 23.46 15.76
CA LEU A 147 -5.86 24.21 14.91
C LEU A 147 -6.82 25.07 15.74
N ASN A 148 -7.39 24.52 16.81
CA ASN A 148 -8.20 25.27 17.77
C ASN A 148 -7.41 26.45 18.35
N HIS A 149 -6.18 26.20 18.77
CA HIS A 149 -5.32 27.26 19.31
C HIS A 149 -5.05 28.38 18.28
N LEU A 150 -4.77 28.02 17.03
CA LEU A 150 -4.56 28.99 15.94
C LEU A 150 -5.83 29.81 15.60
N ASN A 151 -7.02 29.30 15.91
CA ASN A 151 -8.29 30.02 15.76
C ASN A 151 -8.70 30.79 17.03
N GLY A 152 -7.81 30.90 18.03
CA GLY A 152 -8.01 31.73 19.22
C GLY A 152 -8.62 31.01 20.43
N PHE A 153 -8.80 29.69 20.37
CA PHE A 153 -9.23 28.92 21.52
C PHE A 153 -8.06 28.64 22.48
N PRO A 154 -8.28 28.62 23.82
CA PRO A 154 -7.22 28.30 24.76
C PRO A 154 -6.79 26.83 24.64
N LEU A 155 -5.49 26.55 24.80
CA LEU A 155 -4.93 25.19 24.73
C LEU A 155 -5.49 24.26 25.83
N THR A 156 -5.99 24.85 26.92
CA THR A 156 -6.57 24.17 28.07
C THR A 156 -8.06 23.86 27.90
N LEU A 157 -8.69 24.24 26.78
CA LEU A 157 -10.12 23.97 26.59
C LEU A 157 -10.33 22.46 26.52
N TYR A 158 -11.12 21.93 27.46
CA TYR A 158 -11.32 20.50 27.64
C TYR A 158 -12.08 19.88 26.46
N LEU A 159 -11.52 18.79 25.91
CA LEU A 159 -12.18 17.93 24.91
C LEU A 159 -13.44 17.21 25.43
N LYS A 160 -13.77 17.38 26.72
CA LYS A 160 -14.92 16.74 27.36
C LYS A 160 -16.16 17.64 27.40
N GLU A 161 -15.98 18.96 27.33
CA GLU A 161 -17.09 19.92 27.30
C GLU A 161 -17.44 20.36 25.88
N PHE A 162 -16.46 20.35 24.96
CA PHE A 162 -16.75 20.30 23.54
C PHE A 162 -16.80 18.83 23.15
N ASN A 163 -17.97 18.32 22.74
CA ASN A 163 -17.94 17.29 21.71
C ASN A 163 -17.04 17.87 20.61
N LEU A 164 -15.86 17.29 20.35
CA LEU A 164 -15.02 17.72 19.23
C LEU A 164 -15.81 17.68 17.90
N GLU A 165 -16.85 16.86 17.88
CA GLU A 165 -17.87 16.76 16.83
C GLU A 165 -19.00 17.80 16.91
N GLU A 166 -19.14 18.61 17.96
CA GLU A 166 -19.91 19.86 17.89
C GLU A 166 -18.99 20.90 17.23
N HIS A 167 -19.06 20.90 15.90
CA HIS A 167 -18.09 21.48 15.00
C HIS A 167 -17.70 22.91 15.42
N ALA A 168 -16.50 23.06 15.97
CA ALA A 168 -15.82 24.36 15.90
C ALA A 168 -15.73 24.70 14.41
N ASN A 169 -16.64 25.54 13.92
CA ASN A 169 -16.69 25.92 12.51
C ASN A 169 -15.37 26.60 12.16
N TYR A 170 -14.49 25.87 11.51
CA TYR A 170 -13.18 26.38 11.14
C TYR A 170 -13.39 27.18 9.87
N SER A 171 -12.82 28.38 9.83
CA SER A 171 -12.86 29.16 8.61
C SER A 171 -12.18 28.37 7.49
N ALA A 172 -12.78 28.33 6.28
CA ALA A 172 -12.14 27.71 5.11
C ALA A 172 -10.70 28.21 4.90
N ARG A 173 -10.44 29.47 5.29
CA ARG A 173 -9.12 30.10 5.26
C ARG A 173 -8.11 29.40 6.18
N SER A 174 -8.45 29.10 7.44
CA SER A 174 -7.50 28.46 8.36
C SER A 174 -7.15 27.04 7.93
N LEU A 175 -8.15 26.26 7.49
CA LEU A 175 -7.93 24.92 6.93
C LEU A 175 -7.08 24.96 5.65
N SER A 176 -7.40 25.88 4.71
CA SER A 176 -6.67 25.99 3.44
C SER A 176 -5.22 26.42 3.62
N ILE A 177 -4.94 27.33 4.57
CA ILE A 177 -3.57 27.78 4.85
C ILE A 177 -2.76 26.63 5.44
N ALA A 178 -3.28 25.92 6.44
CA ALA A 178 -2.59 24.77 7.04
C ALA A 178 -2.35 23.65 6.02
N TYR A 179 -3.33 23.36 5.17
CA TYR A 179 -3.18 22.41 4.07
C TYR A 179 -2.11 22.87 3.07
N ALA A 180 -2.12 24.14 2.65
CA ALA A 180 -1.12 24.67 1.74
C ALA A 180 0.31 24.60 2.31
N VAL A 181 0.48 24.85 3.62
CA VAL A 181 1.76 24.69 4.31
C VAL A 181 2.24 23.24 4.27
N ALA A 182 1.36 22.28 4.57
CA ALA A 182 1.67 20.86 4.48
C ALA A 182 2.08 20.46 3.05
N GLN A 183 1.35 20.94 2.04
CA GLN A 183 1.64 20.68 0.63
C GLN A 183 2.98 21.28 0.16
N ILE A 184 3.31 22.50 0.58
CA ILE A 184 4.62 23.11 0.28
C ILE A 184 5.74 22.30 0.92
N TYR A 185 5.57 21.84 2.16
CA TYR A 185 6.56 21.00 2.82
C TYR A 185 6.78 19.66 2.08
N LEU A 186 5.70 18.97 1.71
CA LEU A 186 5.77 17.74 0.93
C LEU A 186 6.47 17.98 -0.41
N LEU A 187 6.12 19.05 -1.13
CA LEU A 187 6.80 19.42 -2.36
C LEU A 187 8.32 19.61 -2.15
N ILE A 188 8.72 20.25 -1.06
CA ILE A 188 10.14 20.39 -0.71
C ILE A 188 10.78 19.01 -0.47
N CYS A 189 10.12 18.11 0.27
CA CYS A 189 10.61 16.74 0.48
C CYS A 189 10.80 16.00 -0.86
N TYR A 190 9.82 16.00 -1.75
CA TYR A 190 9.93 15.39 -3.08
C TYR A 190 11.05 16.02 -3.93
N ARG A 191 11.30 17.32 -3.79
CA ARG A 191 12.38 18.01 -4.53
C ARG A 191 13.77 17.73 -3.99
N VAL A 192 13.89 17.56 -2.69
CA VAL A 192 15.18 17.39 -1.99
C VAL A 192 15.51 15.92 -1.74
N GLN A 193 14.61 14.97 -2.04
CA GLN A 193 14.79 13.54 -1.76
C GLN A 193 16.12 12.97 -2.27
N ASP A 194 16.55 13.30 -3.50
CA ASP A 194 17.79 12.78 -4.08
C ASP A 194 19.03 13.32 -3.35
N PHE A 195 18.98 14.59 -2.95
CA PHE A 195 20.04 15.19 -2.15
C PHE A 195 20.09 14.57 -0.76
N LEU A 196 18.94 14.40 -0.10
CA LEU A 196 18.84 13.81 1.24
C LEU A 196 19.30 12.35 1.23
N PHE A 197 18.95 11.60 0.18
CA PHE A 197 19.40 10.23 -0.05
C PHE A 197 20.92 10.13 -0.13
N ASN A 198 21.53 10.91 -1.03
CA ASN A 198 22.99 10.92 -1.19
C ASN A 198 23.69 11.40 0.08
N PHE A 199 23.16 12.44 0.72
CA PHE A 199 23.68 12.97 1.97
C PHE A 199 23.68 11.91 3.07
N LEU A 200 22.55 11.21 3.28
CA LEU A 200 22.42 10.21 4.35
C LEU A 200 23.28 8.98 4.10
N LYS A 201 23.43 8.56 2.84
CA LYS A 201 24.25 7.41 2.46
C LYS A 201 25.74 7.59 2.78
N GLU A 202 26.23 8.82 2.76
CA GLU A 202 27.64 9.15 3.06
C GLU A 202 27.93 9.32 4.56
N ARG A 203 26.92 9.28 5.44
CA ARG A 203 27.10 9.51 6.88
C ARG A 203 27.37 8.22 7.65
N HIS A 204 27.96 8.39 8.82
CA HIS A 204 28.14 7.30 9.78
C HIS A 204 26.78 6.70 10.18
N TRP A 205 26.73 5.37 10.34
CA TRP A 205 25.50 4.60 10.54
C TRP A 205 24.57 5.15 11.64
N PHE A 206 25.14 5.62 12.75
CA PHE A 206 24.37 6.19 13.86
C PHE A 206 23.67 7.49 13.46
N LEU A 207 24.41 8.42 12.84
CA LEU A 207 23.87 9.71 12.40
C LEU A 207 22.84 9.50 11.29
N GLN A 208 23.12 8.59 10.36
CA GLN A 208 22.20 8.15 9.33
C GLN A 208 20.88 7.69 9.92
N ASN A 209 20.90 6.78 10.91
CA ASN A 209 19.69 6.28 11.55
C ASN A 209 18.91 7.39 12.27
N VAL A 210 19.58 8.23 13.06
CA VAL A 210 18.92 9.33 13.79
C VAL A 210 18.25 10.30 12.81
N LEU A 211 18.97 10.74 11.78
CA LEU A 211 18.43 11.66 10.78
C LEU A 211 17.30 11.03 9.96
N LEU A 212 17.40 9.74 9.65
CA LEU A 212 16.32 9.00 8.97
C LEU A 212 15.05 8.96 9.83
N LYS A 213 15.16 8.64 11.12
CA LYS A 213 13.98 8.65 12.02
C LYS A 213 13.39 10.04 12.18
N LEU A 214 14.22 11.08 12.28
CA LEU A 214 13.74 12.46 12.33
C LEU A 214 13.00 12.86 11.04
N HIS A 215 13.52 12.44 9.89
CA HIS A 215 12.84 12.64 8.61
C HIS A 215 11.50 11.93 8.55
N ILE A 216 11.44 10.66 8.94
CA ILE A 216 10.20 9.86 8.99
C ILE A 216 9.18 10.53 9.92
N LEU A 217 9.58 10.93 11.13
CA LEU A 217 8.69 11.61 12.08
C LEU A 217 8.12 12.91 11.49
N GLY A 218 9.00 13.74 10.91
CA GLY A 218 8.58 15.00 10.29
C GLY A 218 7.62 14.80 9.13
N LEU A 219 7.88 13.80 8.28
CA LEU A 219 7.01 13.45 7.16
C LEU A 219 5.64 12.93 7.65
N ALA A 220 5.64 12.04 8.64
CA ALA A 220 4.41 11.48 9.21
C ALA A 220 3.54 12.56 9.85
N SER A 221 4.15 13.48 10.61
CA SER A 221 3.43 14.63 11.17
C SER A 221 2.77 15.49 10.10
N ILE A 222 3.45 15.72 8.96
CA ILE A 222 2.90 16.53 7.87
C ILE A 222 1.76 15.79 7.14
N TYR A 223 1.88 14.48 6.95
CA TYR A 223 0.77 13.67 6.43
C TYR A 223 -0.46 13.71 7.34
N ILE A 224 -0.26 13.61 8.66
CA ILE A 224 -1.35 13.76 9.62
C ILE A 224 -2.01 15.14 9.46
N VAL A 225 -1.23 16.22 9.38
CA VAL A 225 -1.78 17.57 9.15
C VAL A 225 -2.57 17.64 7.84
N GLN A 226 -2.02 17.13 6.74
CA GLN A 226 -2.70 17.08 5.45
C GLN A 226 -4.05 16.35 5.53
N TRP A 227 -4.06 15.16 6.13
CA TRP A 227 -5.26 14.34 6.27
C TRP A 227 -6.31 14.99 7.18
N VAL A 228 -5.91 15.52 8.33
CA VAL A 228 -6.82 16.22 9.26
C VAL A 228 -7.45 17.41 8.55
N MET A 229 -6.66 18.26 7.86
CA MET A 229 -7.21 19.44 7.18
C MET A 229 -8.22 19.06 6.11
N LEU A 230 -7.92 18.06 5.28
CA LEU A 230 -8.82 17.59 4.24
C LEU A 230 -10.07 16.95 4.83
N TRP A 231 -9.92 16.09 5.82
CA TRP A 231 -11.03 15.41 6.47
C TRP A 231 -11.99 16.42 7.11
N THR A 232 -11.47 17.39 7.87
CA THR A 232 -12.26 18.46 8.48
C THR A 232 -12.89 19.38 7.43
N PHE A 233 -12.20 19.68 6.33
CA PHE A 233 -12.78 20.45 5.23
C PHE A 233 -13.98 19.72 4.63
N TRP A 234 -13.82 18.43 4.35
CA TRP A 234 -14.89 17.60 3.86
C TRP A 234 -16.04 17.50 4.88
N ASP A 235 -15.76 17.35 6.18
CA ASP A 235 -16.78 17.38 7.24
C ASP A 235 -17.59 18.68 7.26
N GLN A 236 -16.96 19.85 7.22
CA GLN A 236 -17.70 21.11 7.37
C GLN A 236 -18.46 21.54 6.12
N TYR A 237 -17.98 21.17 4.93
CA TYR A 237 -18.49 21.69 3.67
C TYR A 237 -19.25 20.66 2.84
N THR A 238 -19.56 19.48 3.38
CA THR A 238 -20.43 18.50 2.70
C THR A 238 -21.65 18.08 3.51
N PRO A 239 -22.75 17.71 2.84
CA PRO A 239 -23.93 17.17 3.51
C PRO A 239 -23.60 15.88 4.26
N HIS A 240 -24.06 15.77 5.51
CA HIS A 240 -23.91 14.59 6.36
C HIS A 240 -24.97 13.51 6.10
N GLU A 241 -25.48 13.44 4.88
CA GLU A 241 -26.46 12.45 4.49
C GLU A 241 -25.74 11.15 4.10
N TRP A 242 -26.09 10.03 4.75
CA TRP A 242 -25.35 8.76 4.59
C TRP A 242 -25.27 8.27 3.13
N TYR A 243 -26.32 8.53 2.33
CA TYR A 243 -26.35 8.15 0.92
C TYR A 243 -25.44 9.03 0.06
N PHE A 244 -25.29 10.32 0.42
CA PHE A 244 -24.37 11.24 -0.25
C PHE A 244 -22.93 10.80 0.01
N GLU A 245 -22.60 10.55 1.28
CA GLU A 245 -21.26 10.13 1.72
C GLU A 245 -20.84 8.81 1.07
N LEU A 246 -21.72 7.80 1.06
CA LEU A 246 -21.44 6.54 0.38
C LEU A 246 -21.32 6.70 -1.14
N THR A 247 -22.21 7.47 -1.78
CA THR A 247 -22.13 7.70 -3.23
C THR A 247 -20.82 8.39 -3.61
N LEU A 248 -20.39 9.34 -2.79
CA LEU A 248 -19.11 10.03 -2.97
C LEU A 248 -17.92 9.06 -2.76
N SER A 249 -17.94 8.21 -1.74
CA SER A 249 -16.91 7.17 -1.54
C SER A 249 -16.85 6.15 -2.67
N PHE A 250 -17.99 5.67 -3.17
CA PHE A 250 -18.00 4.77 -4.33
C PHE A 250 -17.53 5.47 -5.61
N SER A 251 -17.86 6.75 -5.79
CA SER A 251 -17.35 7.57 -6.90
C SER A 251 -15.83 7.75 -6.80
N ALA A 252 -15.30 7.92 -5.58
CA ALA A 252 -13.87 7.99 -5.34
C ALA A 252 -13.16 6.65 -5.64
N ILE A 253 -13.73 5.51 -5.23
CA ILE A 253 -13.23 4.18 -5.61
C ILE A 253 -13.20 4.03 -7.13
N PHE A 254 -14.28 4.41 -7.81
CA PHE A 254 -14.33 4.37 -9.28
C PHE A 254 -13.28 5.27 -9.92
N ALA A 255 -13.11 6.49 -9.41
CA ALA A 255 -12.07 7.41 -9.87
C ALA A 255 -10.66 6.83 -9.69
N LEU A 256 -10.36 6.18 -8.56
CA LEU A 256 -9.08 5.49 -8.38
C LEU A 256 -8.87 4.41 -9.44
N ILE A 257 -9.88 3.57 -9.70
CA ILE A 257 -9.79 2.55 -10.77
C ILE A 257 -9.52 3.20 -12.14
N VAL A 258 -10.13 4.35 -12.43
CA VAL A 258 -9.91 5.06 -13.71
C VAL A 258 -8.50 5.68 -13.78
N PHE A 259 -8.01 6.27 -12.69
CA PHE A 259 -6.72 6.98 -12.69
C PHE A 259 -5.51 6.06 -12.55
N THR A 260 -5.57 5.05 -11.68
CA THR A 260 -4.44 4.16 -11.37
C THR A 260 -4.62 2.75 -11.91
N GLY A 261 -5.85 2.36 -12.28
CA GLY A 261 -6.18 0.99 -12.66
C GLY A 261 -6.41 0.06 -11.47
N HIS A 262 -5.98 0.44 -10.25
CA HIS A 262 -5.93 -0.45 -9.10
C HIS A 262 -6.38 0.20 -7.79
N LEU A 263 -6.84 -0.63 -6.85
CA LEU A 263 -7.27 -0.19 -5.52
C LEU A 263 -6.23 -0.39 -4.41
N SER A 264 -4.98 -0.71 -4.74
CA SER A 264 -3.94 -0.94 -3.71
C SER A 264 -3.64 0.29 -2.86
N ASP A 265 -3.82 1.50 -3.40
CA ASP A 265 -3.55 2.76 -2.69
C ASP A 265 -4.58 3.05 -1.57
N LEU A 266 -5.69 2.31 -1.51
CA LEU A 266 -6.65 2.37 -0.40
C LEU A 266 -6.21 1.52 0.80
N ILE A 267 -5.29 0.59 0.60
CA ILE A 267 -4.86 -0.37 1.61
C ILE A 267 -3.73 0.27 2.42
N CYS A 268 -3.73 0.02 3.71
CA CYS A 268 -2.69 0.48 4.63
C CYS A 268 -2.29 -0.67 5.57
N ALA A 269 -1.57 -0.35 6.66
CA ALA A 269 -1.39 -1.27 7.77
C ALA A 269 -2.74 -1.87 8.21
N PRO A 270 -2.84 -3.18 8.52
CA PRO A 270 -1.72 -4.12 8.72
C PRO A 270 -1.20 -4.83 7.46
N PHE A 271 -1.80 -4.65 6.29
CA PHE A 271 -1.41 -5.37 5.07
C PHE A 271 -0.11 -4.84 4.48
N LEU A 272 0.06 -3.52 4.50
CA LEU A 272 1.26 -2.84 4.04
C LEU A 272 2.05 -2.37 5.26
N MET A 273 3.18 -3.03 5.50
CA MET A 273 4.15 -2.63 6.51
C MET A 273 5.48 -2.37 5.82
N SER A 274 6.11 -1.28 6.19
CA SER A 274 7.43 -0.89 5.68
C SER A 274 8.52 -1.08 6.72
N TYR A 275 9.74 -1.26 6.22
CA TYR A 275 10.98 -1.38 6.97
C TYR A 275 11.75 -0.08 6.79
N ASP A 276 12.32 0.40 7.89
CA ASP A 276 13.01 1.67 7.96
C ASP A 276 14.37 1.63 7.26
N SER A 277 14.36 1.69 5.93
CA SER A 277 15.54 1.81 5.08
C SER A 277 15.62 3.17 4.39
N ILE A 278 16.84 3.61 4.08
CA ILE A 278 17.03 4.82 3.27
C ILE A 278 16.30 4.71 1.93
N ASP A 279 16.41 3.54 1.28
CA ASP A 279 15.89 3.34 -0.07
C ASP A 279 14.37 3.50 -0.11
N TYR A 280 13.67 2.94 0.88
CA TYR A 280 12.21 2.97 0.94
C TYR A 280 11.63 4.24 1.58
N CYS A 281 12.36 4.87 2.51
CA CYS A 281 11.83 6.01 3.27
C CYS A 281 12.05 7.36 2.60
N LEU A 282 12.99 7.45 1.66
CA LEU A 282 13.34 8.72 1.01
C LEU A 282 12.87 8.81 -0.43
N GLN A 283 12.85 7.69 -1.17
CA GLN A 283 12.53 7.71 -2.59
C GLN A 283 11.04 7.43 -2.83
N PHE A 284 10.29 8.47 -3.18
CA PHE A 284 8.89 8.34 -3.58
C PHE A 284 8.80 7.86 -5.03
N GLY A 285 8.62 6.56 -5.21
CA GLY A 285 8.48 5.93 -6.52
C GLY A 285 7.11 6.20 -7.17
N CYS A 286 7.07 6.30 -8.49
CA CYS A 286 5.82 6.28 -9.27
C CYS A 286 6.02 5.44 -10.53
N PRO A 287 5.02 4.64 -10.93
CA PRO A 287 5.09 3.79 -12.12
C PRO A 287 5.17 4.55 -13.45
N LEU A 288 4.94 5.88 -13.49
CA LEU A 288 4.97 6.69 -14.71
C LEU A 288 6.38 7.06 -15.22
N LEU A 289 7.42 6.30 -14.82
CA LEU A 289 8.79 6.56 -15.26
C LEU A 289 8.93 6.30 -16.76
N THR A 290 8.94 7.37 -17.56
CA THR A 290 9.51 7.31 -18.91
C THR A 290 11.01 7.58 -18.82
N ARG A 291 11.80 6.68 -19.44
CA ARG A 291 13.29 6.65 -19.42
C ARG A 291 14.00 7.94 -19.86
N GLN A 292 13.25 8.93 -20.36
CA GLN A 292 13.79 10.15 -20.98
C GLN A 292 13.59 11.43 -20.15
N MET A 293 12.91 11.37 -19.00
CA MET A 293 12.63 12.57 -18.20
C MET A 293 13.74 12.89 -17.19
N LYS A 294 14.04 14.18 -16.99
CA LYS A 294 14.93 14.65 -15.92
C LYS A 294 14.30 14.34 -14.56
N GLN A 295 15.12 13.90 -13.60
CA GLN A 295 14.67 13.45 -12.26
C GLN A 295 13.74 14.44 -11.56
N TRP A 296 14.06 15.74 -11.56
CA TRP A 296 13.22 16.75 -10.91
C TRP A 296 11.79 16.83 -11.48
N LYS A 297 11.60 16.52 -12.78
CA LYS A 297 10.27 16.48 -13.42
C LYS A 297 9.50 15.26 -12.97
N ILE A 298 10.18 14.13 -12.83
CA ILE A 298 9.60 12.89 -12.30
C ILE A 298 9.13 13.15 -10.87
N ASN A 299 10.00 13.69 -10.01
CA ASN A 299 9.65 13.99 -8.61
C ASN A 299 8.45 14.95 -8.50
N LEU A 300 8.38 15.97 -9.36
CA LEU A 300 7.24 16.89 -9.40
C LEU A 300 5.95 16.20 -9.86
N LEU A 301 6.03 15.35 -10.89
CA LEU A 301 4.86 14.63 -11.39
C LEU A 301 4.36 13.62 -10.36
N ASN A 302 5.28 12.93 -9.67
CA ASN A 302 4.96 12.02 -8.57
C ASN A 302 4.23 12.75 -7.46
N TYR A 303 4.75 13.90 -7.03
CA TYR A 303 4.09 14.75 -6.04
C TYR A 303 2.67 15.14 -6.48
N ILE A 304 2.49 15.64 -7.71
CA ILE A 304 1.16 16.05 -8.20
C ILE A 304 0.20 14.85 -8.25
N LEU A 305 0.62 13.74 -8.85
CA LEU A 305 -0.24 12.58 -9.00
C LEU A 305 -0.60 11.98 -7.64
N TYR A 306 0.39 11.79 -6.77
CA TYR A 306 0.17 11.07 -5.53
C TYR A 306 -0.42 11.95 -4.43
N GLU A 307 0.19 13.11 -4.15
CA GLU A 307 -0.24 13.97 -3.04
C GLU A 307 -1.49 14.79 -3.35
N ILE A 308 -1.61 15.26 -4.60
CA ILE A 308 -2.74 16.14 -4.97
C ILE A 308 -3.93 15.32 -5.50
N ILE A 309 -3.70 14.22 -6.23
CA ILE A 309 -4.80 13.46 -6.84
C ILE A 309 -5.13 12.22 -6.01
N ILE A 310 -4.24 11.23 -5.95
CA ILE A 310 -4.52 9.91 -5.38
C ILE A 310 -4.86 10.02 -3.89
N SER A 311 -4.05 10.73 -3.10
CA SER A 311 -4.25 10.90 -1.65
C SER A 311 -5.61 11.52 -1.32
N ASN A 312 -6.00 12.57 -2.06
CA ASN A 312 -7.31 13.22 -1.88
C ASN A 312 -8.48 12.28 -2.21
N ILE A 313 -8.39 11.51 -3.31
CA ILE A 313 -9.45 10.58 -3.69
C ILE A 313 -9.54 9.43 -2.67
N ALA A 314 -8.40 8.90 -2.22
CA ALA A 314 -8.35 7.87 -1.18
C ALA A 314 -8.99 8.34 0.13
N LEU A 315 -8.67 9.57 0.57
CA LEU A 315 -9.26 10.16 1.77
C LEU A 315 -10.78 10.27 1.68
N ILE A 316 -11.32 10.70 0.53
CA ILE A 316 -12.77 10.78 0.31
C ILE A 316 -13.41 9.39 0.42
N ALA A 317 -12.78 8.37 -0.16
CA ALA A 317 -13.25 6.99 -0.04
C ALA A 317 -13.30 6.56 1.43
N TRP A 318 -12.18 6.68 2.15
CA TRP A 318 -12.06 6.35 3.58
C TRP A 318 -13.11 7.06 4.43
N ARG A 319 -13.22 8.39 4.29
CA ARG A 319 -14.12 9.22 5.10
C ARG A 319 -15.58 8.75 5.05
N GLY A 320 -16.15 8.56 3.86
CA GLY A 320 -17.56 8.21 3.77
C GLY A 320 -17.88 6.81 4.30
N PHE A 321 -16.96 5.83 4.18
CA PHE A 321 -17.14 4.53 4.84
C PHE A 321 -17.01 4.64 6.36
N TYR A 322 -16.06 5.43 6.85
CA TYR A 322 -15.86 5.64 8.28
C TYR A 322 -17.13 6.25 8.93
N HIS A 323 -17.65 7.32 8.34
CA HIS A 323 -18.86 7.98 8.83
C HIS A 323 -20.10 7.08 8.70
N PHE A 324 -20.20 6.29 7.63
CA PHE A 324 -21.26 5.31 7.49
C PHE A 324 -21.25 4.31 8.65
N LEU A 325 -20.06 3.78 9.00
CA LEU A 325 -19.89 2.87 10.13
C LEU A 325 -20.19 3.55 11.47
N ASP A 326 -19.79 4.80 11.67
CA ASP A 326 -20.10 5.55 12.90
C ASP A 326 -21.59 5.74 13.13
N LYS A 327 -22.35 6.05 12.09
CA LYS A 327 -23.80 6.22 12.19
C LYS A 327 -24.57 4.92 12.36
N HIS A 328 -24.12 3.82 11.75
CA HIS A 328 -24.95 2.60 11.60
C HIS A 328 -24.47 1.40 12.42
N LEU A 329 -23.18 1.34 12.79
CA LEU A 329 -22.64 0.18 13.50
C LEU A 329 -22.73 0.38 15.02
N TYR A 330 -23.90 0.08 15.58
CA TYR A 330 -24.16 0.15 17.02
C TYR A 330 -23.74 1.48 17.66
N PRO A 331 -24.30 2.62 17.22
CA PRO A 331 -23.89 3.94 17.71
C PRO A 331 -24.06 4.08 19.23
N ASP A 332 -25.09 3.46 19.81
CA ASP A 332 -25.38 3.55 21.26
C ASP A 332 -24.63 2.52 22.12
N ASN A 333 -23.97 1.53 21.50
CA ASN A 333 -23.29 0.46 22.22
C ASN A 333 -21.83 0.37 21.79
N PHE A 334 -21.01 1.19 22.44
CA PHE A 334 -19.58 1.27 22.22
C PHE A 334 -18.87 -0.10 22.23
N ALA A 335 -19.12 -0.92 23.25
CA ALA A 335 -18.43 -2.21 23.40
C ALA A 335 -18.76 -3.17 22.24
N MET A 336 -20.02 -3.19 21.79
CA MET A 336 -20.43 -3.97 20.62
C MET A 336 -19.84 -3.42 19.33
N SER A 337 -19.83 -2.09 19.16
CA SER A 337 -19.27 -1.44 17.97
C SER A 337 -17.77 -1.77 17.80
N VAL A 338 -16.98 -1.60 18.87
CA VAL A 338 -15.55 -1.94 18.89
C VAL A 338 -15.34 -3.44 18.69
N GLY A 339 -16.07 -4.28 19.42
CA GLY A 339 -15.94 -5.73 19.33
C GLY A 339 -16.22 -6.26 17.93
N LEU A 340 -17.28 -5.78 17.28
CA LEU A 340 -17.62 -6.17 15.90
C LEU A 340 -16.61 -5.63 14.89
N CYS A 341 -16.14 -4.39 15.06
CA CYS A 341 -15.09 -3.83 14.22
C CYS A 341 -13.83 -4.70 14.23
N LEU A 342 -13.31 -5.00 15.42
CA LEU A 342 -12.12 -5.83 15.54
C LEU A 342 -12.37 -7.26 15.05
N LEU A 343 -13.53 -7.84 15.36
CA LEU A 343 -13.90 -9.18 14.92
C LEU A 343 -13.94 -9.30 13.39
N ILE A 344 -14.72 -8.43 12.71
CA ILE A 344 -14.82 -8.42 11.24
C ILE A 344 -13.46 -8.11 10.61
N GLY A 345 -12.75 -7.11 11.15
CA GLY A 345 -11.43 -6.72 10.71
C GLY A 345 -10.43 -7.89 10.70
N TYR A 346 -10.33 -8.62 11.82
CA TYR A 346 -9.41 -9.77 11.95
C TYR A 346 -9.87 -11.02 11.19
N ILE A 347 -11.19 -11.28 11.12
CA ILE A 347 -11.75 -12.37 10.31
C ILE A 347 -11.43 -12.18 8.83
N LEU A 348 -11.33 -10.94 8.35
CA LEU A 348 -10.87 -10.68 6.98
C LEU A 348 -9.35 -10.68 6.87
N TYR A 349 -8.65 -10.07 7.82
CA TYR A 349 -7.20 -9.90 7.78
C TYR A 349 -6.42 -11.22 7.75
N PHE A 350 -6.65 -12.10 8.73
CA PHE A 350 -5.84 -13.32 8.85
C PHE A 350 -5.99 -14.26 7.64
N PRO A 351 -7.21 -14.54 7.14
CA PRO A 351 -7.36 -15.34 5.92
C PRO A 351 -6.74 -14.66 4.70
N LEU A 352 -6.91 -13.34 4.54
CA LEU A 352 -6.29 -12.63 3.41
C LEU A 352 -4.76 -12.67 3.47
N MET A 353 -4.15 -12.73 4.66
CA MET A 353 -2.70 -12.86 4.81
C MET A 353 -2.19 -14.28 4.64
N TYR A 354 -2.80 -15.27 5.30
CA TYR A 354 -2.34 -16.66 5.24
C TYR A 354 -2.67 -17.35 3.92
N PHE A 355 -3.77 -16.98 3.26
CA PHE A 355 -4.20 -17.64 2.04
C PHE A 355 -3.84 -16.85 0.77
N GLN A 356 -2.90 -15.90 0.80
CA GLN A 356 -2.51 -15.13 -0.40
C GLN A 356 -2.11 -16.04 -1.56
N THR A 357 -1.16 -16.95 -1.32
CA THR A 357 -0.66 -17.91 -2.31
C THR A 357 -1.76 -18.87 -2.75
N TYR A 358 -2.57 -19.34 -1.79
CA TYR A 358 -3.70 -20.22 -2.09
C TYR A 358 -4.76 -19.54 -2.96
N PHE A 359 -5.03 -18.25 -2.76
CA PHE A 359 -5.95 -17.49 -3.62
C PHE A 359 -5.39 -17.35 -5.04
N GLU A 360 -4.08 -17.20 -5.22
CA GLU A 360 -3.45 -17.22 -6.55
C GLU A 360 -3.55 -18.61 -7.20
N GLU A 361 -3.26 -19.68 -6.46
CA GLU A 361 -3.36 -21.06 -6.96
C GLU A 361 -4.80 -21.45 -7.29
N LEU A 362 -5.78 -21.04 -6.47
CA LEU A 362 -7.20 -21.29 -6.71
C LEU A 362 -7.69 -20.68 -8.01
N ASN A 363 -7.16 -19.51 -8.39
CA ASN A 363 -7.48 -18.88 -9.67
C ASN A 363 -7.07 -19.73 -10.86
N LEU A 364 -5.99 -20.51 -10.72
CA LEU A 364 -5.50 -21.41 -11.77
C LEU A 364 -6.27 -22.73 -11.80
N LYS A 365 -6.90 -23.12 -10.69
CA LYS A 365 -7.54 -24.44 -10.53
C LYS A 365 -8.98 -24.52 -11.05
N TYR A 366 -9.75 -23.43 -10.98
CA TYR A 366 -11.18 -23.45 -11.34
C TYR A 366 -11.45 -22.71 -12.64
N GLU A 367 -11.92 -23.42 -13.68
CA GLU A 367 -12.14 -22.87 -15.03
C GLU A 367 -12.92 -21.56 -15.07
N PHE A 368 -13.96 -21.40 -14.22
CA PHE A 368 -14.73 -20.15 -14.14
C PHE A 368 -13.88 -18.97 -13.64
N TRP A 369 -13.13 -19.18 -12.55
CA TRP A 369 -12.24 -18.15 -11.98
C TRP A 369 -11.01 -17.92 -12.85
N THR A 370 -10.51 -18.96 -13.51
CA THR A 370 -9.44 -18.86 -14.50
C THR A 370 -9.88 -18.03 -15.70
N PHE A 371 -11.08 -18.30 -16.25
CA PHE A 371 -11.67 -17.49 -17.31
C PHE A 371 -11.78 -16.02 -16.87
N PHE A 372 -12.35 -15.78 -15.68
CA PHE A 372 -12.51 -14.42 -15.20
C PHE A 372 -11.17 -13.71 -14.94
N SER A 373 -10.20 -14.40 -14.32
CA SER A 373 -8.87 -13.87 -14.01
C SER A 373 -8.03 -13.61 -15.26
N ILE A 374 -8.13 -14.46 -16.29
CA ILE A 374 -7.44 -14.24 -17.57
C ILE A 374 -8.05 -13.09 -18.35
N ASN A 375 -9.39 -12.99 -18.41
CA ASN A 375 -10.07 -11.96 -19.19
C ASN A 375 -10.13 -10.60 -18.45
N PHE A 376 -10.18 -10.60 -17.12
CA PHE A 376 -10.30 -9.42 -16.27
C PHE A 376 -9.36 -9.47 -15.05
N PRO A 377 -8.03 -9.60 -15.25
CA PRO A 377 -7.07 -9.77 -14.16
C PRO A 377 -7.13 -8.61 -13.16
N GLN A 378 -7.34 -7.40 -13.67
CA GLN A 378 -7.40 -6.20 -12.84
C GLN A 378 -8.66 -6.14 -11.96
N PHE A 379 -9.80 -6.64 -12.45
CA PHE A 379 -11.03 -6.67 -11.65
C PHE A 379 -10.89 -7.63 -10.47
N TYR A 380 -10.36 -8.82 -10.70
CA TYR A 380 -10.14 -9.80 -9.63
C TYR A 380 -9.17 -9.25 -8.57
N ARG A 381 -8.08 -8.61 -8.98
CA ARG A 381 -7.15 -7.91 -8.06
C ARG A 381 -7.85 -6.81 -7.27
N ASN A 382 -8.69 -6.01 -7.92
CA ASN A 382 -9.45 -4.94 -7.26
C ASN A 382 -10.45 -5.48 -6.23
N ILE A 383 -11.09 -6.65 -6.45
CA ILE A 383 -11.92 -7.29 -5.42
C ILE A 383 -11.10 -7.62 -4.17
N ARG A 384 -9.92 -8.22 -4.34
CA ARG A 384 -9.04 -8.54 -3.20
C ARG A 384 -8.60 -7.29 -2.46
N HIS A 385 -8.26 -6.24 -3.21
CA HIS A 385 -7.91 -4.95 -2.62
C HIS A 385 -9.09 -4.31 -1.87
N LEU A 386 -10.31 -4.46 -2.36
CA LEU A 386 -11.51 -3.99 -1.67
C LEU A 386 -11.77 -4.76 -0.36
N LEU A 387 -11.55 -6.07 -0.35
CA LEU A 387 -11.65 -6.87 0.88
C LEU A 387 -10.59 -6.47 1.90
N ALA A 388 -9.34 -6.25 1.47
CA ALA A 388 -8.27 -5.77 2.32
C ALA A 388 -8.54 -4.35 2.86
N PHE A 389 -9.03 -3.44 2.00
CA PHE A 389 -9.48 -2.11 2.41
C PHE A 389 -10.61 -2.19 3.45
N THR A 390 -11.59 -3.06 3.25
CA THR A 390 -12.68 -3.28 4.22
C THR A 390 -12.12 -3.74 5.57
N SER A 391 -11.18 -4.69 5.56
CA SER A 391 -10.48 -5.11 6.77
C SER A 391 -9.73 -3.96 7.46
N CYS A 392 -9.02 -3.12 6.68
CA CYS A 392 -8.34 -1.93 7.20
C CYS A 392 -9.33 -0.98 7.89
N LEU A 393 -10.45 -0.64 7.22
CA LEU A 393 -11.49 0.24 7.78
C LEU A 393 -11.97 -0.24 9.15
N PHE A 394 -12.34 -1.53 9.24
CA PHE A 394 -12.85 -2.11 10.47
C PHE A 394 -11.80 -2.16 11.60
N LEU A 395 -10.56 -2.53 11.29
CA LEU A 395 -9.48 -2.55 12.28
C LEU A 395 -9.09 -1.16 12.77
N TRP A 396 -8.88 -0.22 11.84
CA TRP A 396 -8.54 1.17 12.18
C TRP A 396 -9.61 1.79 13.04
N ARG A 397 -10.89 1.68 12.63
CA ARG A 397 -12.02 2.17 13.42
C ARG A 397 -12.10 1.51 14.80
N GLY A 398 -11.95 0.19 14.87
CA GLY A 398 -12.01 -0.54 16.13
C GLY A 398 -10.96 -0.06 17.14
N PHE A 399 -9.71 0.11 16.70
CA PHE A 399 -8.64 0.62 17.56
C PHE A 399 -8.81 2.11 17.89
N TRP A 400 -9.19 2.93 16.91
CA TRP A 400 -9.41 4.36 17.11
C TRP A 400 -10.45 4.62 18.20
N LEU A 401 -11.60 3.95 18.12
CA LEU A 401 -12.67 4.00 19.13
C LEU A 401 -12.20 3.54 20.52
N LEU A 402 -11.44 2.44 20.57
CA LEU A 402 -10.86 1.93 21.82
C LEU A 402 -10.02 3.00 22.50
N TYR A 403 -9.15 3.63 21.74
CA TYR A 403 -8.26 4.65 22.24
C TYR A 403 -8.98 5.95 22.59
N ASP A 404 -9.99 6.39 21.83
CA ASP A 404 -10.76 7.60 22.15
C ASP A 404 -11.47 7.46 23.50
N THR A 405 -11.85 6.24 23.86
CA THR A 405 -12.58 5.96 25.11
C THR A 405 -11.66 5.73 26.30
N TYR A 406 -10.54 5.03 26.11
CA TYR A 406 -9.70 4.55 27.22
C TYR A 406 -8.40 5.32 27.41
N ILE A 407 -7.94 6.11 26.43
CA ILE A 407 -6.68 6.84 26.55
C ILE A 407 -6.93 8.21 27.17
N TYR A 408 -6.91 8.22 28.51
CA TYR A 408 -6.90 9.41 29.32
C TYR A 408 -5.98 9.19 30.52
N ILE A 409 -4.74 9.70 30.42
CA ILE A 409 -3.69 9.47 31.44
C ILE A 409 -3.44 10.74 32.25
N PHE A 410 -3.38 11.91 31.61
CA PHE A 410 -3.12 13.20 32.26
C PHE A 410 -4.36 14.11 32.22
N GLU A 411 -4.45 15.03 33.18
CA GLU A 411 -5.52 16.03 33.23
C GLU A 411 -5.51 16.97 32.01
N GLU A 412 -4.32 17.23 31.46
CA GLU A 412 -4.14 18.00 30.22
C GLU A 412 -4.09 17.08 29.00
N TYR A 413 -5.13 17.15 28.16
CA TYR A 413 -5.26 16.35 26.94
C TYR A 413 -4.07 16.50 25.98
N TYR A 414 -3.58 17.73 25.78
CA TYR A 414 -2.43 18.01 24.92
C TYR A 414 -1.19 17.22 25.36
N GLN A 415 -0.91 17.17 26.67
CA GLN A 415 0.24 16.43 27.20
C GLN A 415 0.09 14.92 26.97
N THR A 416 -1.11 14.37 27.20
CA THR A 416 -1.41 12.95 26.94
C THR A 416 -1.12 12.58 25.49
N TYR A 417 -1.72 13.29 24.53
CA TYR A 417 -1.53 12.95 23.13
C TYR A 417 -0.10 13.21 22.67
N PHE A 418 0.57 14.27 23.14
CA PHE A 418 1.97 14.55 22.76
C PHE A 418 2.92 13.46 23.24
N ILE A 419 2.78 13.02 24.50
CA ILE A 419 3.62 11.95 25.05
C ILE A 419 3.35 10.63 24.32
N LEU A 420 2.08 10.27 24.10
CA LEU A 420 1.74 9.01 23.42
C LEU A 420 2.07 9.01 21.94
N PHE A 421 2.01 10.16 21.27
CA PHE A 421 2.50 10.35 19.91
C PHE A 421 4.01 10.03 19.84
N LEU A 422 4.81 10.59 20.74
CA LEU A 422 6.25 10.34 20.79
C LEU A 422 6.59 8.90 21.21
N ILE A 423 5.93 8.36 22.23
CA ILE A 423 6.16 6.98 22.68
C ILE A 423 5.81 5.98 21.58
N SER A 424 4.66 6.14 20.92
CA SER A 424 4.25 5.26 19.81
C SER A 424 5.25 5.32 18.67
N PHE A 425 5.73 6.52 18.32
CA PHE A 425 6.77 6.66 17.30
C PHE A 425 8.08 5.97 17.71
N LEU A 426 8.54 6.16 18.96
CA LEU A 426 9.77 5.52 19.45
C LEU A 426 9.66 3.99 19.46
N LEU A 427 8.49 3.45 19.82
CA LEU A 427 8.22 2.02 19.74
C LEU A 427 8.28 1.50 18.29
N LEU A 428 7.64 2.21 17.34
CA LEU A 428 7.70 1.84 15.93
C LEU A 428 9.13 1.96 15.36
N ALA A 429 9.87 2.99 15.76
CA ALA A 429 11.26 3.19 15.36
C ALA A 429 12.19 2.11 15.92
N PHE A 430 11.93 1.65 17.16
CA PHE A 430 12.62 0.51 17.77
C PHE A 430 12.32 -0.79 17.03
N LEU A 431 11.06 -0.99 16.62
CA LEU A 431 10.63 -2.11 15.79
C LEU A 431 11.06 -2.00 14.31
N GLN A 432 11.77 -0.92 13.94
CA GLN A 432 12.23 -0.62 12.57
C GLN A 432 11.10 -0.55 11.52
N THR A 433 9.92 -0.09 11.94
CA THR A 433 8.74 0.06 11.08
C THR A 433 8.07 1.44 11.21
N SER A 434 8.81 2.44 11.69
CA SER A 434 8.31 3.82 11.79
C SER A 434 7.90 4.42 10.45
N SER A 435 8.49 3.97 9.35
CA SER A 435 8.12 4.32 7.97
C SER A 435 6.68 3.98 7.63
N SER A 436 6.08 2.97 8.28
CA SER A 436 4.69 2.58 8.05
C SER A 436 3.70 3.67 8.49
N THR A 437 4.16 4.68 9.22
CA THR A 437 3.38 5.86 9.58
C THR A 437 3.21 6.85 8.42
N ASN A 438 4.04 6.76 7.37
CA ASN A 438 3.99 7.65 6.21
C ASN A 438 3.05 7.10 5.12
N GLY A 439 2.41 8.02 4.38
CA GLY A 439 1.80 7.69 3.09
C GLY A 439 2.83 7.72 1.94
N PRO A 440 2.37 7.34 0.74
CA PRO A 440 2.76 6.12 -0.01
C PRO A 440 4.06 5.42 0.39
N LEU A 441 3.95 4.12 0.64
CA LEU A 441 5.09 3.24 0.81
C LEU A 441 5.56 2.72 -0.54
N SER A 442 6.86 2.82 -0.82
CA SER A 442 7.48 1.97 -1.84
C SER A 442 7.30 0.51 -1.43
N ASN A 443 6.79 -0.33 -2.34
CA ASN A 443 6.63 -1.76 -2.07
C ASN A 443 7.97 -2.38 -1.71
N ILE A 444 7.99 -3.07 -0.56
CA ILE A 444 9.12 -3.90 -0.19
C ILE A 444 9.17 -5.12 -1.11
N THR A 445 10.35 -5.46 -1.59
CA THR A 445 10.58 -6.72 -2.30
C THR A 445 10.58 -7.88 -1.31
N ASP A 446 9.66 -8.82 -1.48
CA ASP A 446 9.68 -10.09 -0.75
C ASP A 446 10.60 -11.09 -1.44
N GLU A 447 11.85 -11.18 -0.98
CA GLU A 447 12.87 -12.07 -1.55
C GLU A 447 12.48 -13.55 -1.50
N TYR A 448 11.68 -13.94 -0.49
CA TYR A 448 11.25 -15.32 -0.28
C TYR A 448 9.87 -15.61 -0.88
N ASN A 449 9.21 -14.60 -1.45
CA ASN A 449 7.87 -14.69 -2.04
C ASN A 449 6.83 -15.35 -1.10
N ILE A 450 6.97 -15.10 0.22
CA ILE A 450 6.10 -15.63 1.28
C ILE A 450 4.71 -14.97 1.20
N PHE A 451 4.68 -13.67 0.88
CA PHE A 451 3.48 -12.85 0.73
C PHE A 451 3.50 -12.15 -0.63
N PRO A 452 3.10 -12.84 -1.71
CA PRO A 452 3.25 -12.36 -3.08
C PRO A 452 2.43 -11.10 -3.39
N LEU A 453 1.34 -10.84 -2.65
CA LEU A 453 0.39 -9.77 -2.97
C LEU A 453 0.51 -8.58 -2.02
N TYR A 454 0.61 -8.85 -0.72
CA TYR A 454 0.82 -7.82 0.31
C TYR A 454 2.17 -8.09 0.97
N PRO A 455 3.26 -7.48 0.49
CA PRO A 455 4.61 -7.76 0.97
C PRO A 455 4.76 -7.24 2.39
N ASN A 456 4.32 -8.05 3.34
CA ASN A 456 4.46 -7.84 4.75
C ASN A 456 5.67 -8.65 5.20
N CYS A 457 6.86 -8.39 4.64
CA CYS A 457 8.07 -9.17 4.90
C CYS A 457 9.04 -8.44 5.85
N TYR A 458 8.54 -7.49 6.65
CA TYR A 458 9.45 -6.65 7.44
C TYR A 458 10.27 -7.46 8.46
N LEU A 459 9.75 -8.54 9.07
CA LEU A 459 10.54 -9.35 10.02
C LEU A 459 11.64 -10.13 9.32
N SER A 460 11.45 -10.57 8.07
CA SER A 460 12.50 -11.28 7.34
C SER A 460 13.71 -10.37 7.14
N ILE A 461 13.45 -9.11 6.75
CA ILE A 461 14.46 -8.07 6.58
C ILE A 461 15.12 -7.71 7.91
N VAL A 462 14.35 -7.60 8.99
CA VAL A 462 14.89 -7.34 10.33
C VAL A 462 15.85 -8.46 10.76
N PHE A 463 15.49 -9.73 10.56
CA PHE A 463 16.35 -10.86 10.92
C PHE A 463 17.60 -10.95 10.04
N GLU A 464 17.53 -10.61 8.75
CA GLU A 464 18.71 -10.51 7.90
C GLU A 464 19.66 -9.40 8.35
N ARG A 465 19.11 -8.24 8.72
CA ARG A 465 19.92 -7.09 9.11
C ARG A 465 20.56 -7.26 10.49
N TYR A 466 19.90 -7.98 11.38
CA TYR A 466 20.35 -8.22 12.75
C TYR A 466 20.47 -9.72 13.02
N PRO A 467 21.52 -10.39 12.52
CA PRO A 467 21.69 -11.83 12.67
C PRO A 467 21.72 -12.32 14.12
N GLN A 468 22.08 -11.46 15.08
CA GLN A 468 22.04 -11.75 16.51
C GLN A 468 20.62 -11.97 17.06
N LEU A 469 19.59 -11.50 16.36
CA LEU A 469 18.18 -11.76 16.69
C LEU A 469 17.65 -13.03 16.02
N ASP A 470 18.43 -13.63 15.10
CA ASP A 470 18.02 -14.83 14.38
C ASP A 470 18.24 -16.07 15.24
N TRP A 471 17.15 -16.55 15.85
CA TRP A 471 17.15 -17.76 16.68
C TRP A 471 17.44 -19.05 15.90
N PHE A 472 17.35 -19.01 14.56
CA PHE A 472 17.61 -20.18 13.71
C PHE A 472 19.06 -20.27 13.26
N ARG A 473 19.88 -19.24 13.52
CA ARG A 473 21.29 -19.21 13.12
C ARG A 473 22.15 -20.03 14.09
N SER A 474 22.75 -21.11 13.60
CA SER A 474 23.67 -21.89 14.42
C SER A 474 24.97 -21.11 14.66
N PRO A 475 25.56 -21.15 15.87
CA PRO A 475 26.82 -20.46 16.18
C PRO A 475 28.03 -20.96 15.35
N ILE A 476 27.86 -22.05 14.58
CA ILE A 476 28.90 -22.65 13.75
C ILE A 476 29.16 -21.80 12.50
N THR A 477 28.14 -21.12 11.95
CA THR A 477 28.30 -20.31 10.73
C THR A 477 29.09 -19.01 10.93
N ASP A 478 29.11 -18.43 12.13
CA ASP A 478 29.93 -17.23 12.40
C ASP A 478 31.43 -17.53 12.48
N ARG A 479 31.80 -18.79 12.75
CA ARG A 479 33.21 -19.21 12.81
C ARG A 479 33.89 -19.20 11.44
N ASN A 480 33.13 -19.46 10.37
CA ASN A 480 33.64 -19.52 9.00
C ASN A 480 33.64 -18.17 8.28
N ARG A 481 33.06 -17.10 8.86
CA ARG A 481 33.17 -15.72 8.33
C ARG A 481 34.26 -14.90 9.00
N GLN A 482 34.79 -15.36 10.14
CA GLN A 482 35.89 -14.71 10.86
C GLN A 482 37.27 -15.29 10.50
N LEU A 483 37.30 -16.42 9.79
CA LEU A 483 38.46 -16.97 9.09
C LEU A 483 38.43 -16.51 7.64
#